data_AF-A0A0A1UFK7-F1
#
_entry.id   AF-A0A0A1UFK7-F1
#
_cell.length_a   1.000
_cell.length_b   1.000
_cell.length_c   1.000
_cell.angle_alpha   90.00
_cell.angle_beta   90.00
_cell.angle_gamma   90.00
#
_symmetry.space_group_name_H-M   'P 1'
#
loop_
_entity.id
_entity.type
_entity.pdbx_description
1 polymer ?
#
loop_
_entity_poly.entity_id
_entity_poly.type
_entity_poly.pdbx_seq_one_letter_code
_entity_poly.pdbx_strand_id
1 'polypeptide(L)'
;MADTQIDLATFSYISIPTTKIIKEGYMVKRGHIIRNWLQRWFVLTSDILYYFDAEKLHLKGYIPLAFGTITRSPEMKKQPCFQLISPIQSKSYFIQCTTEDECGLWMAAISIVLNKYIGEPETMDHVTHITYSEGGFTGIPPEWETVFVGLGISKEEIKSNQKEAMQVIEFTKKMEEEPLRPPPMPESEVSITLKDIVQEGNPVTLFENWQQIGEGVSGVVFQCVDKASGEERAVKKIKIDEEVLNLQEIKIMQTLKHKNIVGYFGCYELENSLYIAMEFMDRNNLTAILEFFPQVAMKEDQIAYVARETNEALRYVHSFHRIHRDIKSDNILINHKGEVKLADFGVSVQLTKSKTKRNTIVGTPYWMAPEVIKGKDYDCVVDVWSLGIMCREMMEGYPPYMEDPPLRALFQISTKGVPPITGGNWTPVLLNYVNGCLSVNPEQRLTTEGSVNNPFFQKACTEEMFADFVTSVEKLALQQQK
;
A
#
# COMPACT_ATOMS: atom_id res chain seq x y z
N MET A 1 -12.99 34.34 -10.42
CA MET A 1 -13.68 33.54 -11.45
C MET A 1 -14.87 32.89 -10.77
N ALA A 2 -16.01 32.83 -11.46
CA ALA A 2 -17.34 32.62 -10.86
C ALA A 2 -17.43 31.37 -9.98
N ASP A 3 -17.92 31.53 -8.75
CA ASP A 3 -18.41 30.47 -7.87
C ASP A 3 -19.53 29.72 -8.60
N THR A 4 -19.18 28.60 -9.21
CA THR A 4 -20.16 27.63 -9.71
C THR A 4 -20.47 26.72 -8.54
N GLN A 5 -21.56 27.01 -7.83
CA GLN A 5 -22.12 26.11 -6.83
C GLN A 5 -22.55 24.84 -7.55
N ILE A 6 -21.78 23.77 -7.38
CA ILE A 6 -22.07 22.45 -7.96
C ILE A 6 -23.26 21.88 -7.19
N ASP A 7 -24.38 21.64 -7.87
CA ASP A 7 -25.57 21.02 -7.28
C ASP A 7 -25.36 19.52 -7.07
N LEU A 8 -24.92 19.15 -5.87
CA LEU A 8 -24.62 17.76 -5.49
C LEU A 8 -25.85 16.83 -5.50
N ALA A 9 -27.08 17.35 -5.56
CA ALA A 9 -28.30 16.54 -5.49
C ALA A 9 -28.66 15.85 -6.83
N THR A 10 -28.11 16.31 -7.95
CA THR A 10 -28.39 15.77 -9.29
C THR A 10 -27.38 14.71 -9.76
N PHE A 11 -26.36 14.40 -8.95
CA PHE A 11 -25.33 13.45 -9.33
C PHE A 11 -25.50 12.10 -8.65
N SER A 12 -25.58 11.04 -9.45
CA SER A 12 -25.50 9.65 -8.99
C SER A 12 -24.05 9.32 -8.64
N TYR A 13 -23.58 9.73 -7.46
CA TYR A 13 -22.24 9.37 -6.97
C TYR A 13 -22.26 8.12 -6.10
N ILE A 14 -21.16 7.38 -6.24
CA ILE A 14 -20.44 6.67 -5.17
C ILE A 14 -20.71 7.33 -3.82
N SER A 15 -21.27 6.57 -2.89
CA SER A 15 -21.90 7.06 -1.66
C SER A 15 -20.87 7.52 -0.61
N ILE A 16 -20.18 8.64 -0.83
CA ILE A 16 -19.62 9.42 0.28
C ILE A 16 -20.81 10.11 0.94
N PRO A 17 -21.18 9.76 2.19
CA PRO A 17 -22.31 10.42 2.84
C PRO A 17 -21.98 11.91 2.95
N THR A 18 -22.75 12.77 2.31
CA THR A 18 -22.57 14.23 2.32
C THR A 18 -22.57 14.81 3.74
N THR A 19 -23.14 14.08 4.70
CA THR A 19 -23.13 14.36 6.14
C THR A 19 -21.78 14.12 6.85
N LYS A 20 -20.77 13.58 6.17
CA LYS A 20 -19.43 13.26 6.72
C LYS A 20 -18.29 14.09 6.12
N ILE A 21 -18.58 15.07 5.26
CA ILE A 21 -17.57 15.94 4.65
C ILE A 21 -17.15 17.01 5.67
N ILE A 22 -15.86 17.03 6.02
CA ILE A 22 -15.27 18.02 6.93
C ILE A 22 -14.81 19.25 6.15
N LYS A 23 -14.18 19.03 4.99
CA LYS A 23 -13.69 20.10 4.12
C LYS A 23 -13.57 19.60 2.70
N GLU A 24 -13.86 20.45 1.74
CA GLU A 24 -13.64 20.18 0.32
C GLU A 24 -13.08 21.42 -0.39
N GLY A 25 -12.49 21.21 -1.56
CA GLY A 25 -11.92 22.29 -2.36
C GLY A 25 -10.84 21.83 -3.31
N TYR A 26 -10.47 22.72 -4.23
CA TYR A 26 -9.37 22.46 -5.15
C TYR A 26 -8.02 22.61 -4.45
N MET A 27 -7.15 21.62 -4.64
CA MET A 27 -5.73 21.71 -4.34
C MET A 27 -4.93 21.10 -5.49
N VAL A 28 -3.62 21.34 -5.51
CA VAL A 28 -2.74 20.84 -6.55
C VAL A 28 -1.83 19.77 -5.96
N LYS A 29 -1.99 18.53 -6.41
CA LYS A 29 -1.22 17.37 -5.94
C LYS A 29 -0.05 17.11 -6.87
N ARG A 30 1.09 16.70 -6.31
CA ARG A 30 2.20 16.17 -7.12
C ARG A 30 1.87 14.78 -7.68
N GLY A 31 2.03 14.59 -8.98
CA GLY A 31 1.90 13.31 -9.67
C GLY A 31 2.98 12.31 -9.22
N HIS A 32 2.64 11.02 -9.22
CA HIS A 32 3.57 9.97 -8.79
C HIS A 32 4.47 9.51 -9.94
N ILE A 33 3.89 9.22 -11.13
CA ILE A 33 4.64 8.83 -12.35
C ILE A 33 5.55 9.94 -12.82
N ILE A 34 4.94 11.08 -13.10
CA ILE A 34 5.59 12.29 -13.55
C ILE A 34 5.44 13.27 -12.39
N ARG A 35 6.55 13.83 -11.91
CA ARG A 35 6.59 14.76 -10.76
C ARG A 35 6.02 16.15 -11.09
N ASN A 36 4.94 16.18 -11.86
CA ASN A 36 4.16 17.36 -12.22
C ASN A 36 3.15 17.69 -11.12
N TRP A 37 2.51 18.85 -11.23
CA TRP A 37 1.52 19.34 -10.28
C TRP A 37 0.14 19.35 -10.96
N LEU A 38 -0.79 18.58 -10.43
CA LEU A 38 -2.12 18.32 -11.01
C LEU A 38 -3.22 18.82 -10.09
N GLN A 39 -4.09 19.69 -10.60
CA GLN A 39 -5.25 20.16 -9.85
C GLN A 39 -6.25 19.02 -9.67
N ARG A 40 -6.73 18.86 -8.43
CA ARG A 40 -7.72 17.86 -8.05
C ARG A 40 -8.74 18.49 -7.10
N TRP A 41 -9.98 18.02 -7.16
CA TRP A 41 -10.96 18.34 -6.15
C TRP A 41 -10.74 17.40 -4.97
N PHE A 42 -10.47 17.93 -3.78
CA PHE A 42 -10.24 17.14 -2.57
C PHE A 42 -11.47 17.16 -1.68
N VAL A 43 -11.74 16.03 -1.02
CA VAL A 43 -12.81 15.87 -0.05
C VAL A 43 -12.25 15.18 1.18
N LEU A 44 -12.17 15.91 2.29
CA LEU A 44 -11.76 15.42 3.60
C LEU A 44 -12.96 14.87 4.36
N THR A 45 -12.83 13.65 4.84
CA THR A 45 -13.80 12.98 5.73
C THR A 45 -13.17 12.73 7.10
N SER A 46 -13.90 12.04 7.99
CA SER A 46 -13.41 11.71 9.35
C SER A 46 -12.12 10.91 9.39
N ASP A 47 -11.79 10.19 8.32
CA ASP A 47 -10.72 9.17 8.33
C ASP A 47 -9.87 9.17 7.04
N ILE A 48 -10.39 9.74 5.95
CA ILE A 48 -9.80 9.66 4.61
C ILE A 48 -9.86 11.02 3.91
N LEU A 49 -8.79 11.37 3.22
CA LEU A 49 -8.76 12.49 2.27
C LEU A 49 -8.84 11.95 0.83
N TYR A 50 -9.99 12.08 0.20
CA TYR A 50 -10.24 11.69 -1.19
C TYR A 50 -9.81 12.79 -2.16
N TYR A 51 -9.44 12.41 -3.39
CA TYR A 51 -9.19 13.37 -4.46
C TYR A 51 -9.73 12.87 -5.80
N PHE A 52 -10.32 13.81 -6.55
CA PHE A 52 -11.06 13.57 -7.78
C PHE A 52 -10.47 14.36 -8.94
N ASP A 53 -10.71 13.87 -10.15
CA ASP A 53 -10.45 14.58 -11.39
C ASP A 53 -11.18 15.94 -11.41
N ALA A 54 -10.51 16.99 -11.87
CA ALA A 54 -11.05 18.36 -11.81
C ALA A 54 -12.19 18.61 -12.81
N GLU A 55 -12.24 17.89 -13.93
CA GLU A 55 -13.24 18.11 -14.99
C GLU A 55 -14.40 17.11 -14.89
N LYS A 56 -14.09 15.88 -14.49
CA LYS A 56 -15.05 14.77 -14.53
C LYS A 56 -15.43 14.24 -13.15
N LEU A 57 -14.80 14.74 -12.07
CA LEU A 57 -15.05 14.35 -10.68
C LEU A 57 -15.03 12.83 -10.44
N HIS A 58 -14.27 12.09 -11.26
CA HIS A 58 -13.98 10.67 -11.01
C HIS A 58 -13.00 10.54 -9.86
N LEU A 59 -13.21 9.56 -8.97
CA LEU A 59 -12.27 9.27 -7.89
C LEU A 59 -10.91 8.91 -8.52
N LYS A 60 -9.88 9.66 -8.15
CA LYS A 60 -8.50 9.45 -8.62
C LYS A 60 -7.60 8.84 -7.55
N GLY A 61 -7.99 8.94 -6.29
CA GLY A 61 -7.35 8.24 -5.20
C GLY A 61 -7.76 8.82 -3.87
N TYR A 62 -7.10 8.32 -2.83
CA TYR A 62 -7.43 8.61 -1.46
C TYR A 62 -6.19 8.47 -0.58
N ILE A 63 -6.21 9.18 0.54
CA ILE A 63 -5.13 9.19 1.51
C ILE A 63 -5.75 8.84 2.87
N PRO A 64 -5.59 7.59 3.35
CA PRO A 64 -5.94 7.21 4.70
C PRO A 64 -5.14 8.08 5.68
N LEU A 65 -5.87 8.70 6.62
CA LEU A 65 -5.29 9.64 7.57
C LEU A 65 -4.92 8.96 8.89
N ALA A 66 -5.41 7.75 9.17
CA ALA A 66 -5.01 7.03 10.37
C ALA A 66 -3.47 6.89 10.48
N PHE A 67 -2.93 7.32 11.63
CA PHE A 67 -1.48 7.41 11.95
C PHE A 67 -0.66 8.31 11.02
N GLY A 68 -1.31 9.07 10.15
CA GLY A 68 -0.65 9.97 9.23
C GLY A 68 0.06 11.12 9.94
N THR A 69 1.07 11.67 9.29
CA THR A 69 1.70 12.92 9.73
C THR A 69 1.53 13.95 8.63
N ILE A 70 1.15 15.17 9.02
CA ILE A 70 1.14 16.31 8.13
C ILE A 70 2.22 17.30 8.56
N THR A 71 3.08 17.67 7.62
CA THR A 71 4.17 18.61 7.86
C THR A 71 4.18 19.69 6.81
N ARG A 72 4.64 20.87 7.22
CA ARG A 72 4.93 21.94 6.28
C ARG A 72 6.09 21.49 5.38
N SER A 73 5.91 21.51 4.06
CA SER A 73 6.99 21.11 3.16
C SER A 73 7.81 22.33 2.72
N PRO A 74 9.12 22.38 3.06
CA PRO A 74 9.99 23.49 2.65
C PRO A 74 10.51 23.37 1.21
N GLU A 75 10.22 22.26 0.51
CA GLU A 75 10.81 21.95 -0.81
C GLU A 75 10.51 22.99 -1.90
N MET A 76 9.50 23.86 -1.74
CA MET A 76 9.01 24.70 -2.82
C MET A 76 8.78 26.15 -2.37
N LYS A 77 9.84 26.99 -2.42
CA LYS A 77 9.84 28.42 -1.97
C LYS A 77 8.83 29.36 -2.67
N LYS A 78 8.04 28.90 -3.66
CA LYS A 78 7.18 29.77 -4.50
C LYS A 78 5.68 29.56 -4.34
N GLN A 79 5.22 28.44 -3.78
CA GLN A 79 3.80 28.21 -3.48
C GLN A 79 3.63 27.49 -2.14
N PRO A 80 2.60 27.85 -1.34
CA PRO A 80 2.29 27.17 -0.08
C PRO A 80 2.09 25.67 -0.29
N CYS A 81 2.86 24.85 0.43
CA CYS A 81 2.89 23.40 0.25
C CYS A 81 2.97 22.68 1.59
N PHE A 82 2.28 21.55 1.69
CA PHE A 82 2.41 20.60 2.78
C PHE A 82 2.67 19.19 2.27
N GLN A 83 3.28 18.37 3.12
CA GLN A 83 3.52 16.96 2.92
C GLN A 83 2.60 16.19 3.86
N LEU A 84 1.86 15.24 3.31
CA LEU A 84 1.02 14.32 4.06
C LEU A 84 1.59 12.91 3.88
N ILE A 85 2.02 12.31 4.98
CA ILE A 85 2.57 10.96 5.00
C ILE A 85 1.47 10.03 5.48
N SER A 86 1.14 9.01 4.69
CA SER A 86 0.21 7.94 5.08
C SER A 86 1.00 6.66 5.34
N PRO A 87 1.22 6.27 6.61
CA PRO A 87 1.94 5.04 6.95
C PRO A 87 1.24 3.79 6.41
N ILE A 88 -0.09 3.80 6.37
CA ILE A 88 -0.93 2.70 5.86
C ILE A 88 -0.60 2.37 4.40
N GLN A 89 -0.36 3.41 3.59
CA GLN A 89 0.05 3.27 2.20
C GLN A 89 1.57 3.30 2.02
N SER A 90 2.33 3.53 3.09
CA SER A 90 3.77 3.77 3.07
C SER A 90 4.18 4.87 2.07
N LYS A 91 3.33 5.91 1.91
CA LYS A 91 3.44 6.90 0.82
C LYS A 91 3.39 8.34 1.33
N SER A 92 4.17 9.21 0.69
CA SER A 92 4.16 10.66 0.91
C SER A 92 3.44 11.38 -0.22
N TYR A 93 2.57 12.32 0.14
CA TYR A 93 1.80 13.15 -0.76
C TYR A 93 2.20 14.61 -0.58
N PHE A 94 2.63 15.25 -1.67
CA PHE A 94 2.94 16.68 -1.69
C PHE A 94 1.76 17.44 -2.32
N ILE A 95 1.21 18.38 -1.57
CA ILE A 95 0.00 19.12 -1.93
C ILE A 95 0.28 20.63 -1.80
N GLN A 96 0.00 21.34 -2.89
CA GLN A 96 0.07 22.79 -3.02
C GLN A 96 -1.33 23.41 -2.88
N CYS A 97 -1.38 24.53 -2.18
CA CYS A 97 -2.58 25.37 -2.04
C CYS A 97 -2.38 26.71 -2.75
N THR A 98 -3.48 27.38 -3.09
CA THR A 98 -3.40 28.64 -3.83
C THR A 98 -2.85 29.78 -2.97
N THR A 99 -3.19 29.76 -1.67
CA THR A 99 -2.74 30.75 -0.70
C THR A 99 -2.21 30.10 0.58
N GLU A 100 -1.44 30.90 1.31
CA GLU A 100 -0.85 30.51 2.58
C GLU A 100 -1.92 30.22 3.63
N ASP A 101 -2.97 31.03 3.63
CA ASP A 101 -4.14 30.85 4.49
C ASP A 101 -4.90 29.58 4.15
N GLU A 102 -5.13 29.28 2.86
CA GLU A 102 -5.74 28.00 2.45
C GLU A 102 -4.90 26.80 2.87
N CYS A 103 -3.57 26.88 2.74
CA CYS A 103 -2.65 25.85 3.19
C CYS A 103 -2.79 25.62 4.71
N GLY A 104 -2.80 26.70 5.50
CA GLY A 104 -3.03 26.63 6.94
C GLY A 104 -4.38 26.01 7.31
N LEU A 105 -5.46 26.38 6.61
CA LEU A 105 -6.81 25.85 6.84
C LEU A 105 -6.92 24.35 6.51
N TRP A 106 -6.34 23.91 5.39
CA TRP A 106 -6.29 22.50 5.02
C TRP A 106 -5.45 21.69 6.00
N MET A 107 -4.26 22.19 6.36
CA MET A 107 -3.39 21.54 7.33
C MET A 107 -4.09 21.41 8.68
N ALA A 108 -4.75 22.46 9.18
CA ALA A 108 -5.49 22.43 10.44
C ALA A 108 -6.64 21.41 10.41
N ALA A 109 -7.45 21.39 9.34
CA ALA A 109 -8.55 20.45 9.21
C ALA A 109 -8.06 18.98 9.19
N ILE A 110 -6.98 18.71 8.45
CA ILE A 110 -6.36 17.39 8.41
C ILE A 110 -5.75 17.04 9.77
N SER A 111 -5.03 17.96 10.42
CA SER A 111 -4.46 17.74 11.75
C SER A 111 -5.51 17.41 12.80
N ILE A 112 -6.70 18.02 12.76
CA ILE A 112 -7.80 17.66 13.66
C ILE A 112 -8.22 16.20 13.46
N VAL A 113 -8.28 15.75 12.21
CA VAL A 113 -8.57 14.35 11.88
C VAL A 113 -7.44 13.43 12.34
N LEU A 114 -6.18 13.78 12.09
CA LEU A 114 -5.00 13.03 12.51
C LEU A 114 -4.90 12.92 14.04
N ASN A 115 -5.21 14.00 14.76
CA ASN A 115 -5.16 14.05 16.22
C ASN A 115 -6.22 13.19 16.89
N LYS A 116 -7.28 12.77 16.19
CA LYS A 116 -8.17 11.71 16.73
C LYS A 116 -7.43 10.40 16.95
N TYR A 117 -6.34 10.18 16.22
CA TYR A 117 -5.49 9.01 16.27
C TYR A 117 -4.21 9.23 17.11
N ILE A 118 -3.95 10.47 17.54
CA ILE A 118 -2.86 10.83 18.44
C ILE A 118 -3.52 11.26 19.75
N GLY A 119 -3.80 10.29 20.61
CA GLY A 119 -4.56 10.52 21.84
C GLY A 119 -3.99 11.65 22.72
N GLU A 120 -4.87 12.39 23.40
CA GLU A 120 -4.48 13.09 24.61
C GLU A 120 -3.92 12.08 25.63
N PRO A 121 -2.93 12.45 26.47
CA PRO A 121 -2.45 11.57 27.52
C PRO A 121 -3.51 11.48 28.62
N GLU A 122 -4.55 10.68 28.40
CA GLU A 122 -5.43 10.25 29.46
C GLU A 122 -4.76 9.07 30.17
N THR A 123 -4.27 9.34 31.38
CA THR A 123 -4.09 8.32 32.41
C THR A 123 -5.46 7.72 32.71
N MET A 124 -5.86 6.69 31.96
CA MET A 124 -6.98 5.83 32.34
C MET A 124 -6.46 4.68 33.19
N ASP A 125 -6.69 4.78 34.49
CA ASP A 125 -6.74 3.59 35.34
C ASP A 125 -7.81 2.63 34.77
N HIS A 126 -7.35 1.45 34.34
CA HIS A 126 -8.22 0.37 33.90
C HIS A 126 -9.10 -0.10 35.07
N VAL A 127 -10.31 0.43 35.18
CA VAL A 127 -11.37 -0.23 35.96
C VAL A 127 -12.16 -1.11 35.01
N THR A 128 -11.72 -2.38 34.90
CA THR A 128 -12.46 -3.42 34.21
C THR A 128 -13.73 -3.74 35.00
N HIS A 129 -14.86 -3.10 34.68
CA HIS A 129 -16.16 -3.62 35.09
C HIS A 129 -16.58 -4.72 34.12
N ILE A 130 -16.00 -5.90 34.30
CA ILE A 130 -16.50 -7.14 33.70
C ILE A 130 -17.71 -7.57 34.53
N THR A 131 -18.91 -7.51 33.96
CA THR A 131 -20.08 -8.17 34.55
C THR A 131 -19.93 -9.67 34.35
N TYR A 132 -19.55 -10.35 35.43
CA TYR A 132 -19.48 -11.82 35.49
C TYR A 132 -20.89 -12.40 35.41
N SER A 133 -21.12 -13.30 34.45
CA SER A 133 -22.18 -14.31 34.54
C SER A 133 -21.60 -15.67 34.17
N GLU A 134 -22.03 -16.70 34.91
CA GLU A 134 -21.49 -18.06 34.90
C GLU A 134 -21.65 -18.72 33.51
N GLY A 135 -20.63 -18.64 32.64
CA GLY A 135 -20.65 -19.35 31.36
C GLY A 135 -19.71 -18.87 30.25
N GLY A 136 -19.07 -17.69 30.38
CA GLY A 136 -18.16 -17.14 29.36
C GLY A 136 -18.71 -15.90 28.66
N PHE A 137 -17.85 -15.21 27.90
CA PHE A 137 -18.12 -13.88 27.30
C PHE A 137 -19.41 -13.84 26.48
N THR A 138 -20.34 -12.93 26.82
CA THR A 138 -21.52 -12.63 25.99
C THR A 138 -21.47 -11.19 25.48
N GLY A 139 -21.11 -11.02 24.20
CA GLY A 139 -21.25 -9.75 23.48
C GLY A 139 -19.95 -8.93 23.37
N ILE A 140 -19.93 -8.07 22.35
CA ILE A 140 -18.90 -7.07 22.13
C ILE A 140 -19.14 -5.89 23.08
N PRO A 141 -18.10 -5.26 23.66
CA PRO A 141 -18.27 -4.10 24.52
C PRO A 141 -19.10 -2.98 23.83
N PRO A 142 -19.99 -2.27 24.55
CA PRO A 142 -20.87 -1.25 23.97
C PRO A 142 -20.13 -0.15 23.20
N GLU A 143 -18.93 0.22 23.64
CA GLU A 143 -18.06 1.18 22.98
C GLU A 143 -17.58 0.67 21.60
N TRP A 144 -17.29 -0.62 21.47
CA TRP A 144 -16.85 -1.24 20.22
C TRP A 144 -18.02 -1.45 19.25
N GLU A 145 -19.20 -1.80 19.77
CA GLU A 145 -20.44 -1.83 18.99
C GLU A 145 -20.73 -0.44 18.39
N THR A 146 -20.54 0.62 19.17
CA THR A 146 -20.74 2.01 18.73
C THR A 146 -19.80 2.39 17.57
N VAL A 147 -18.55 1.93 17.61
CA VAL A 147 -17.58 2.13 16.52
C VAL A 147 -18.07 1.50 15.22
N PHE A 148 -18.46 0.22 15.24
CA PHE A 148 -18.95 -0.46 14.04
C PHE A 148 -20.25 0.15 13.49
N VAL A 149 -21.18 0.54 14.37
CA VAL A 149 -22.41 1.23 13.97
C VAL A 149 -22.12 2.58 13.33
N GLY A 150 -21.16 3.36 13.86
CA GLY A 150 -20.71 4.63 13.26
C GLY A 150 -20.10 4.46 11.85
N LEU A 151 -19.54 3.28 11.57
CA LEU A 151 -19.05 2.88 10.25
C LEU A 151 -20.14 2.31 9.34
N GLY A 152 -21.38 2.24 9.79
CA GLY A 152 -22.53 1.77 8.99
C GLY A 152 -22.73 0.25 8.99
N ILE A 153 -22.15 -0.47 9.96
CA ILE A 153 -22.39 -1.91 10.16
C ILE A 153 -23.56 -2.06 11.14
N SER A 154 -24.58 -2.84 10.76
CA SER A 154 -25.79 -3.01 11.58
C SER A 154 -25.53 -3.82 12.86
N LYS A 155 -26.33 -3.60 13.90
CA LYS A 155 -26.23 -4.35 15.17
C LYS A 155 -26.47 -5.84 14.97
N GLU A 156 -27.36 -6.19 14.04
CA GLU A 156 -27.64 -7.58 13.65
C GLU A 156 -26.42 -8.23 12.99
N GLU A 157 -25.70 -7.49 12.16
CA GLU A 157 -24.48 -7.97 11.50
C GLU A 157 -23.32 -8.15 12.49
N ILE A 158 -23.17 -7.22 13.43
CA ILE A 158 -22.21 -7.35 14.54
C ILE A 158 -22.56 -8.57 15.40
N LYS A 159 -23.85 -8.76 15.72
CA LYS A 159 -24.32 -9.87 16.55
C LYS A 159 -24.17 -11.24 15.87
N SER A 160 -24.29 -11.31 14.56
CA SER A 160 -24.06 -12.55 13.79
C SER A 160 -22.58 -12.86 13.59
N ASN A 161 -21.69 -11.86 13.68
CA ASN A 161 -20.25 -12.00 13.47
C ASN A 161 -19.44 -11.48 14.68
N GLN A 162 -19.89 -11.79 15.91
CA GLN A 162 -19.28 -11.22 17.12
C GLN A 162 -17.79 -11.53 17.27
N LYS A 163 -17.40 -12.75 16.89
CA LYS A 163 -16.01 -13.18 16.96
C LYS A 163 -15.13 -12.38 15.99
N GLU A 164 -15.56 -12.26 14.73
CA GLU A 164 -14.88 -11.48 13.71
C GLU A 164 -14.76 -10.00 14.11
N ALA A 165 -15.82 -9.40 14.64
CA ALA A 165 -15.80 -8.01 15.08
C ALA A 165 -14.81 -7.78 16.24
N MET A 166 -14.72 -8.69 17.22
CA MET A 166 -13.67 -8.61 18.25
C MET A 166 -12.27 -8.75 17.65
N GLN A 167 -12.07 -9.75 16.79
CA GLN A 167 -10.78 -9.99 16.15
C GLN A 167 -10.30 -8.79 15.34
N VAL A 168 -11.20 -8.14 14.59
CA VAL A 168 -10.89 -6.97 13.77
C VAL A 168 -10.54 -5.75 14.64
N ILE A 169 -11.24 -5.51 15.74
CA ILE A 169 -10.88 -4.42 16.67
C ILE A 169 -9.54 -4.69 17.35
N GLU A 170 -9.33 -5.90 17.87
CA GLU A 170 -8.03 -6.27 18.45
C GLU A 170 -6.90 -6.14 17.43
N PHE A 171 -7.17 -6.54 16.18
CA PHE A 171 -6.24 -6.40 15.07
C PHE A 171 -5.89 -4.94 14.82
N THR A 172 -6.89 -4.06 14.70
CA THR A 172 -6.66 -2.63 14.48
C THR A 172 -5.92 -2.01 15.66
N LYS A 173 -6.32 -2.28 16.91
CA LYS A 173 -5.62 -1.81 18.11
C LYS A 173 -4.13 -2.20 18.12
N LYS A 174 -3.82 -3.46 17.80
CA LYS A 174 -2.43 -3.93 17.69
C LYS A 174 -1.66 -3.20 16.59
N MET A 175 -2.29 -2.84 15.47
CA MET A 175 -1.65 -1.99 14.46
C MET A 175 -1.31 -0.58 14.99
N GLU A 176 -2.10 -0.05 15.93
CA GLU A 176 -1.85 1.27 16.54
C GLU A 176 -0.74 1.20 17.60
N GLU A 177 -0.75 0.16 18.43
CA GLU A 177 0.22 -0.04 19.53
C GLU A 177 1.61 -0.50 19.03
N GLU A 178 1.65 -1.29 17.96
CA GLU A 178 2.88 -1.79 17.32
C GLU A 178 3.00 -1.25 15.88
N PRO A 179 3.30 0.05 15.68
CA PRO A 179 3.38 0.65 14.35
C PRO A 179 4.50 0.00 13.54
N LEU A 180 4.17 -0.72 12.44
CA LEU A 180 5.07 -1.31 11.41
C LEU A 180 6.52 -1.62 11.87
N ARG A 181 6.71 -2.06 13.11
CA ARG A 181 8.03 -2.38 13.62
C ARG A 181 8.39 -3.74 13.04
N PRO A 182 9.65 -3.96 12.65
CA PRO A 182 10.08 -5.28 12.20
C PRO A 182 9.68 -6.28 13.28
N PRO A 183 8.98 -7.38 12.94
CA PRO A 183 8.59 -8.33 13.97
C PRO A 183 9.86 -8.80 14.71
N PRO A 184 9.81 -8.93 16.04
CA PRO A 184 10.97 -9.38 16.81
C PRO A 184 11.46 -10.70 16.24
N MET A 185 12.79 -10.79 16.07
CA MET A 185 13.42 -12.01 15.59
C MET A 185 13.01 -13.18 16.51
N PRO A 186 12.76 -14.38 15.96
CA PRO A 186 12.69 -15.57 16.79
C PRO A 186 13.97 -15.67 17.63
N GLU A 187 13.85 -16.03 18.91
CA GLU A 187 14.97 -16.09 19.88
C GLU A 187 16.18 -16.94 19.44
N SER A 188 16.03 -17.74 18.38
CA SER A 188 17.07 -18.62 17.83
C SER A 188 17.84 -18.04 16.61
N GLU A 189 17.53 -16.85 16.12
CA GLU A 189 18.22 -16.25 14.96
C GLU A 189 19.44 -15.40 15.38
N VAL A 190 20.54 -15.55 14.64
CA VAL A 190 21.77 -14.75 14.81
C VAL A 190 21.44 -13.28 14.62
N SER A 191 21.80 -12.43 15.58
CA SER A 191 21.60 -10.98 15.48
C SER A 191 22.39 -10.42 14.29
N ILE A 192 21.69 -9.97 13.25
CA ILE A 192 22.31 -9.31 12.10
C ILE A 192 22.85 -7.96 12.55
N THR A 193 24.11 -7.69 12.22
CA THR A 193 24.78 -6.42 12.52
C THR A 193 24.95 -5.59 11.25
N LEU A 194 25.20 -4.29 11.40
CA LEU A 194 25.54 -3.41 10.27
C LEU A 194 26.74 -3.94 9.47
N LYS A 195 27.72 -4.57 10.14
CA LYS A 195 28.91 -5.16 9.49
C LYS A 195 28.55 -6.33 8.56
N ASP A 196 27.42 -6.99 8.78
CA ASP A 196 26.97 -8.11 7.95
C ASP A 196 26.25 -7.67 6.67
N ILE A 197 25.94 -6.37 6.55
CA ILE A 197 25.20 -5.79 5.43
C ILE A 197 25.97 -4.72 4.66
N VAL A 198 26.82 -3.94 5.33
CA VAL A 198 27.56 -2.82 4.71
C VAL A 198 28.78 -3.34 3.97
N GLN A 199 28.98 -2.84 2.75
CA GLN A 199 30.16 -3.08 1.93
C GLN A 199 31.13 -1.91 2.04
N GLU A 200 32.42 -2.17 1.83
CA GLU A 200 33.42 -1.10 1.74
C GLU A 200 33.15 -0.21 0.52
N GLY A 201 33.17 1.10 0.72
CA GLY A 201 33.01 2.08 -0.36
C GLY A 201 32.30 3.34 0.09
N ASN A 202 32.62 4.47 -0.56
CA ASN A 202 31.94 5.74 -0.32
C ASN A 202 30.88 5.97 -1.42
N PRO A 203 29.58 5.99 -1.09
CA PRO A 203 28.52 6.10 -2.09
C PRO A 203 28.62 7.37 -2.94
N VAL A 204 29.05 8.50 -2.37
CA VAL A 204 29.22 9.78 -3.10
C VAL A 204 30.35 9.71 -4.14
N THR A 205 31.32 8.81 -3.94
CA THR A 205 32.39 8.59 -4.91
C THR A 205 32.01 7.54 -5.96
N LEU A 206 31.23 6.52 -5.57
CA LEU A 206 30.82 5.40 -6.42
C LEU A 206 29.73 5.79 -7.43
N PHE A 207 28.81 6.69 -7.04
CA PHE A 207 27.71 7.12 -7.90
C PHE A 207 27.79 8.61 -8.24
N GLU A 208 27.28 8.97 -9.41
CA GLU A 208 27.16 10.36 -9.89
C GLU A 208 25.77 10.68 -10.40
N ASN A 209 25.54 11.94 -10.79
CA ASN A 209 24.28 12.40 -11.38
C ASN A 209 23.05 12.13 -10.50
N TRP A 210 23.18 12.42 -9.20
CA TRP A 210 22.14 12.19 -8.21
C TRP A 210 20.91 13.06 -8.45
N GLN A 211 19.78 12.42 -8.67
CA GLN A 211 18.47 13.04 -8.79
C GLN A 211 17.51 12.35 -7.82
N GLN A 212 16.97 13.07 -6.84
CA GLN A 212 15.94 12.50 -5.96
C GLN A 212 14.74 12.07 -6.82
N ILE A 213 14.23 10.85 -6.65
CA ILE A 213 13.07 10.27 -7.38
C ILE A 213 11.90 9.88 -6.48
N GLY A 214 12.13 9.64 -5.18
CA GLY A 214 11.07 9.41 -4.20
C GLY A 214 11.46 9.84 -2.78
N GLU A 215 10.46 10.01 -1.93
CA GLU A 215 10.63 10.24 -0.49
C GLU A 215 9.44 9.61 0.25
N GLY A 216 9.71 8.74 1.22
CA GLY A 216 8.72 8.04 2.01
C GLY A 216 9.17 7.84 3.46
N VAL A 217 8.34 7.16 4.25
CA VAL A 217 8.63 6.83 5.65
C VAL A 217 9.96 6.07 5.79
N SER A 218 10.27 5.21 4.81
CA SER A 218 11.47 4.38 4.80
C SER A 218 12.73 5.09 4.27
N GLY A 219 12.65 6.37 3.92
CA GLY A 219 13.79 7.19 3.50
C GLY A 219 13.62 7.88 2.15
N VAL A 220 14.72 8.43 1.65
CA VAL A 220 14.77 9.20 0.39
C VAL A 220 15.40 8.33 -0.70
N VAL A 221 14.79 8.26 -1.88
CA VAL A 221 15.30 7.48 -3.02
C VAL A 221 15.83 8.41 -4.10
N PHE A 222 17.03 8.14 -4.59
CA PHE A 222 17.70 8.86 -5.68
C PHE A 222 17.91 7.96 -6.90
N GLN A 223 17.73 8.48 -8.10
CA GLN A 223 18.34 7.95 -9.31
C GLN A 223 19.78 8.47 -9.39
N CYS A 224 20.70 7.62 -9.82
CA CYS A 224 22.10 7.97 -10.02
C CYS A 224 22.74 7.00 -11.03
N VAL A 225 23.97 7.30 -11.46
CA VAL A 225 24.75 6.45 -12.36
C VAL A 225 25.90 5.85 -11.58
N ASP A 226 26.04 4.52 -11.62
CA ASP A 226 27.20 3.83 -11.09
C ASP A 226 28.41 4.08 -12.00
N LYS A 227 29.46 4.70 -11.46
CA LYS A 227 30.65 5.08 -12.25
C LYS A 227 31.43 3.88 -12.80
N ALA A 228 31.35 2.74 -12.12
CA ALA A 228 32.11 1.55 -12.53
C ALA A 228 31.46 0.86 -13.74
N SER A 229 30.13 0.75 -13.73
CA SER A 229 29.36 0.07 -14.80
C SER A 229 28.81 1.03 -15.86
N GLY A 230 28.65 2.31 -15.53
CA GLY A 230 27.92 3.28 -16.36
C GLY A 230 26.40 3.09 -16.36
N GLU A 231 25.87 2.17 -15.57
CA GLU A 231 24.44 1.86 -15.51
C GLU A 231 23.70 2.72 -14.49
N GLU A 232 22.42 2.97 -14.74
CA GLU A 232 21.55 3.65 -13.79
C GLU A 232 21.22 2.77 -12.58
N ARG A 233 21.11 3.41 -11.42
CA ARG A 233 20.79 2.81 -10.12
C ARG A 233 19.80 3.66 -9.36
N ALA A 234 18.91 3.01 -8.64
CA ALA A 234 18.18 3.65 -7.55
C ALA A 234 19.00 3.48 -6.26
N VAL A 235 19.18 4.55 -5.49
CA VAL A 235 19.84 4.51 -4.19
C VAL A 235 18.88 5.04 -3.13
N LYS A 236 18.47 4.16 -2.22
CA LYS A 236 17.63 4.50 -1.06
C LYS A 236 18.54 4.89 0.10
N LYS A 237 18.47 6.16 0.51
CA LYS A 237 19.14 6.73 1.67
C LYS A 237 18.24 6.62 2.90
N ILE A 238 18.70 5.90 3.92
CA ILE A 238 18.00 5.68 5.18
C ILE A 238 18.88 6.20 6.31
N LYS A 239 18.33 6.99 7.23
CA LYS A 239 19.07 7.42 8.42
C LYS A 239 19.26 6.22 9.35
N ILE A 240 20.46 6.05 9.90
CA ILE A 240 20.70 5.03 10.91
C ILE A 240 20.10 5.52 12.22
N ASP A 241 19.05 4.85 12.65
CA ASP A 241 18.38 5.02 13.93
C ASP A 241 18.18 3.63 14.53
N GLU A 242 18.88 3.32 15.63
CA GLU A 242 18.91 1.98 16.21
C GLU A 242 17.53 1.48 16.63
N GLU A 243 16.58 2.38 16.89
CA GLU A 243 15.21 2.01 17.28
C GLU A 243 14.31 1.65 16.08
N VAL A 244 14.64 2.12 14.88
CA VAL A 244 13.77 2.05 13.69
C VAL A 244 14.38 1.25 12.54
N LEU A 245 15.70 1.06 12.53
CA LEU A 245 16.41 0.47 11.41
C LEU A 245 16.14 -1.04 11.27
N ASN A 246 15.49 -1.41 10.17
CA ASN A 246 15.23 -2.80 9.84
C ASN A 246 16.37 -3.43 9.01
N LEU A 247 17.40 -3.96 9.67
CA LEU A 247 18.50 -4.66 8.98
C LEU A 247 18.04 -5.94 8.27
N GLN A 248 16.92 -6.52 8.69
CA GLN A 248 16.36 -7.74 8.10
C GLN A 248 15.90 -7.50 6.65
N GLU A 249 15.29 -6.34 6.35
CA GLU A 249 14.88 -5.95 4.98
C GLU A 249 16.09 -6.05 4.03
N ILE A 250 17.18 -5.40 4.43
CA ILE A 250 18.42 -5.34 3.64
C ILE A 250 19.01 -6.74 3.47
N LYS A 251 19.02 -7.55 4.54
CA LYS A 251 19.56 -8.90 4.49
C LYS A 251 18.74 -9.84 3.61
N ILE A 252 17.42 -9.73 3.64
CA ILE A 252 16.53 -10.47 2.74
C ILE A 252 16.85 -10.08 1.30
N MET A 253 16.86 -8.79 0.98
CA MET A 253 17.17 -8.30 -0.37
C MET A 253 18.53 -8.80 -0.89
N GLN A 254 19.58 -8.76 -0.06
CA GLN A 254 20.92 -9.25 -0.39
C GLN A 254 20.95 -10.70 -0.91
N THR A 255 20.02 -11.53 -0.45
CA THR A 255 20.02 -12.97 -0.73
C THR A 255 19.09 -13.36 -1.88
N LEU A 256 18.31 -12.41 -2.41
CA LEU A 256 17.36 -12.67 -3.49
C LEU A 256 17.97 -12.27 -4.85
N LYS A 257 18.01 -13.20 -5.80
CA LYS A 257 18.44 -12.95 -7.18
C LYS A 257 17.48 -13.62 -8.16
N HIS A 258 16.58 -12.84 -8.73
CA HIS A 258 15.56 -13.33 -9.66
C HIS A 258 15.17 -12.23 -10.66
N LYS A 259 14.84 -12.61 -11.90
CA LYS A 259 14.52 -11.63 -12.97
C LYS A 259 13.31 -10.73 -12.64
N ASN A 260 12.37 -11.24 -11.83
CA ASN A 260 11.16 -10.53 -11.41
C ASN A 260 11.25 -9.94 -9.99
N ILE A 261 12.45 -9.80 -9.43
CA ILE A 261 12.69 -9.11 -8.16
C ILE A 261 13.69 -7.99 -8.44
N VAL A 262 13.44 -6.81 -7.89
CA VAL A 262 14.36 -5.66 -8.04
C VAL A 262 15.76 -6.05 -7.58
N GLY A 263 16.74 -5.91 -8.47
CA GLY A 263 18.12 -6.30 -8.18
C GLY A 263 18.75 -5.50 -7.04
N TYR A 264 19.44 -6.19 -6.13
CA TYR A 264 20.28 -5.58 -5.10
C TYR A 264 21.73 -5.46 -5.61
N PHE A 265 22.33 -4.27 -5.49
CA PHE A 265 23.70 -3.99 -5.94
C PHE A 265 24.66 -3.65 -4.81
N GLY A 266 24.17 -3.09 -3.70
CA GLY A 266 25.02 -2.86 -2.54
C GLY A 266 24.38 -2.07 -1.42
N CYS A 267 25.04 -2.03 -0.28
CA CYS A 267 24.67 -1.19 0.86
C CYS A 267 25.94 -0.56 1.41
N TYR A 268 25.95 0.77 1.54
CA TYR A 268 27.11 1.54 1.98
C TYR A 268 26.72 2.45 3.14
N GLU A 269 27.65 2.69 4.05
CA GLU A 269 27.44 3.60 5.17
C GLU A 269 28.22 4.89 4.94
N LEU A 270 27.55 6.03 5.12
CA LEU A 270 28.18 7.34 5.12
C LEU A 270 27.40 8.30 6.02
N GLU A 271 28.09 9.00 6.93
CA GLU A 271 27.51 10.05 7.77
C GLU A 271 26.22 9.63 8.49
N ASN A 272 26.27 8.49 9.20
CA ASN A 272 25.12 7.93 9.94
C ASN A 272 23.88 7.68 9.05
N SER A 273 24.10 7.33 7.78
CA SER A 273 23.07 6.94 6.83
C SER A 273 23.51 5.71 6.03
N LEU A 274 22.57 4.81 5.78
CA LEU A 274 22.73 3.71 4.82
C LEU A 274 22.28 4.16 3.43
N TYR A 275 23.04 3.73 2.43
CA TYR A 275 22.80 3.95 1.01
C TYR A 275 22.65 2.59 0.35
N ILE A 276 21.42 2.20 0.04
CA ILE A 276 21.10 0.90 -0.55
C ILE A 276 20.97 1.09 -2.06
N ALA A 277 21.95 0.60 -2.82
CA ALA A 277 21.95 0.61 -4.26
C ALA A 277 21.15 -0.58 -4.81
N MET A 278 20.16 -0.28 -5.64
CA MET A 278 19.25 -1.24 -6.25
C MET A 278 19.04 -0.92 -7.74
N GLU A 279 18.46 -1.88 -8.44
CA GLU A 279 18.05 -1.74 -9.83
C GLU A 279 17.11 -0.54 -10.01
N PHE A 280 17.35 0.27 -11.03
CA PHE A 280 16.50 1.41 -11.36
C PHE A 280 15.35 0.96 -12.29
N MET A 281 14.12 1.25 -11.88
CA MET A 281 12.89 0.94 -12.61
C MET A 281 12.25 2.25 -13.09
N ASP A 282 12.45 2.58 -14.36
CA ASP A 282 12.23 3.91 -14.93
C ASP A 282 10.78 4.20 -15.38
N ARG A 283 9.83 3.32 -15.07
CA ARG A 283 8.38 3.48 -15.35
C ARG A 283 7.49 3.45 -14.11
N ASN A 284 8.07 3.77 -12.95
CA ASN A 284 7.37 3.86 -11.67
C ASN A 284 6.70 2.52 -11.28
N ASN A 285 5.68 2.55 -10.42
CA ASN A 285 4.93 1.38 -9.98
C ASN A 285 3.63 1.15 -10.76
N LEU A 286 3.01 -0.01 -10.55
CA LEU A 286 1.76 -0.39 -11.19
C LEU A 286 0.61 0.54 -10.79
N THR A 287 0.55 1.03 -9.54
CA THR A 287 -0.48 1.99 -9.08
C THR A 287 -0.53 3.20 -10.00
N ALA A 288 0.66 3.67 -10.37
CA ALA A 288 0.87 4.79 -11.25
C ALA A 288 0.15 4.57 -12.60
N ILE A 289 0.27 3.38 -13.21
CA ILE A 289 -0.49 3.03 -14.42
C ILE A 289 -2.00 3.04 -14.17
N LEU A 290 -2.43 2.49 -13.03
CA LEU A 290 -3.86 2.39 -12.68
C LEU A 290 -4.53 3.74 -12.39
N GLU A 291 -3.77 4.80 -12.06
CA GLU A 291 -4.31 6.17 -11.95
C GLU A 291 -4.98 6.66 -13.27
N PHE A 292 -4.63 6.04 -14.40
CA PHE A 292 -5.19 6.31 -15.74
C PHE A 292 -6.30 5.34 -16.16
N PHE A 293 -6.75 4.44 -15.28
CA PHE A 293 -7.72 3.39 -15.60
C PHE A 293 -8.98 3.87 -16.36
N PRO A 294 -9.64 5.00 -16.01
CA PRO A 294 -10.80 5.46 -16.78
C PRO A 294 -10.48 5.87 -18.22
N GLN A 295 -9.23 6.24 -18.50
CA GLN A 295 -8.75 6.60 -19.83
C GLN A 295 -8.17 5.40 -20.57
N VAL A 296 -7.49 4.52 -19.85
CA VAL A 296 -6.83 3.33 -20.38
C VAL A 296 -6.98 2.20 -19.37
N ALA A 297 -8.04 1.41 -19.54
CA ALA A 297 -8.19 0.17 -18.78
C ALA A 297 -7.19 -0.88 -19.29
N MET A 298 -6.63 -1.66 -18.36
CA MET A 298 -5.77 -2.80 -18.71
C MET A 298 -6.60 -3.89 -19.39
N LYS A 299 -6.02 -4.51 -20.41
CA LYS A 299 -6.57 -5.68 -21.09
C LYS A 299 -6.18 -6.95 -20.35
N GLU A 300 -6.97 -8.01 -20.54
CA GLU A 300 -6.77 -9.29 -19.85
C GLU A 300 -5.38 -9.91 -20.07
N ASP A 301 -4.81 -9.75 -21.27
CA ASP A 301 -3.45 -10.21 -21.60
C ASP A 301 -2.36 -9.43 -20.85
N GLN A 302 -2.57 -8.14 -20.62
CA GLN A 302 -1.68 -7.29 -19.81
C GLN A 302 -1.79 -7.64 -18.32
N ILE A 303 -3.00 -7.89 -17.82
CA ILE A 303 -3.24 -8.35 -16.44
C ILE A 303 -2.59 -9.72 -16.23
N ALA A 304 -2.74 -10.64 -17.19
CA ALA A 304 -2.12 -11.95 -17.17
C ALA A 304 -0.59 -11.86 -17.14
N TYR A 305 0.00 -10.94 -17.90
CA TYR A 305 1.43 -10.69 -17.91
C TYR A 305 1.94 -10.25 -16.54
N VAL A 306 1.35 -9.19 -15.97
CA VAL A 306 1.73 -8.69 -14.64
C VAL A 306 1.55 -9.76 -13.57
N ALA A 307 0.39 -10.44 -13.55
CA ALA A 307 0.10 -11.48 -12.57
C ALA A 307 1.09 -12.65 -12.64
N ARG A 308 1.50 -13.06 -13.86
CA ARG A 308 2.48 -14.13 -14.07
C ARG A 308 3.87 -13.72 -13.57
N GLU A 309 4.36 -12.55 -13.95
CA GLU A 309 5.69 -12.09 -13.53
C GLU A 309 5.76 -11.90 -12.00
N THR A 310 4.70 -11.39 -11.37
CA THR A 310 4.59 -11.33 -9.90
C THR A 310 4.51 -12.72 -9.27
N ASN A 311 3.79 -13.67 -9.86
CA ASN A 311 3.73 -15.05 -9.38
C ASN A 311 5.12 -15.71 -9.40
N GLU A 312 5.91 -15.51 -10.46
CA GLU A 312 7.27 -16.06 -10.53
C GLU A 312 8.20 -15.46 -9.46
N ALA A 313 8.08 -14.16 -9.18
CA ALA A 313 8.79 -13.52 -8.07
C ALA A 313 8.41 -14.16 -6.72
N LEU A 314 7.12 -14.30 -6.45
CA LEU A 314 6.61 -14.91 -5.22
C LEU A 314 6.99 -16.38 -5.11
N ARG A 315 6.94 -17.15 -6.20
CA ARG A 315 7.38 -18.55 -6.25
C ARG A 315 8.83 -18.70 -5.82
N TYR A 316 9.70 -17.82 -6.32
CA TYR A 316 11.10 -17.77 -5.90
C TYR A 316 11.22 -17.44 -4.41
N VAL A 317 10.56 -16.40 -3.91
CA VAL A 317 10.57 -16.01 -2.49
C VAL A 317 10.06 -17.14 -1.58
N HIS A 318 8.95 -17.78 -1.96
CA HIS A 318 8.33 -18.88 -1.22
C HIS A 318 9.21 -20.13 -1.20
N SER A 319 10.05 -20.36 -2.21
CA SER A 319 11.01 -21.48 -2.21
C SER A 319 12.04 -21.39 -1.07
N PHE A 320 12.34 -20.16 -0.63
CA PHE A 320 13.15 -19.91 0.57
C PHE A 320 12.34 -19.92 1.86
N HIS A 321 11.05 -20.30 1.83
CA HIS A 321 10.12 -20.21 2.96
C HIS A 321 10.01 -18.79 3.52
N ARG A 322 10.01 -17.79 2.63
CA ARG A 322 9.80 -16.39 2.99
C ARG A 322 8.39 -15.95 2.61
N ILE A 323 7.86 -15.00 3.37
CA ILE A 323 6.58 -14.35 3.08
C ILE A 323 6.85 -12.86 2.87
N HIS A 324 6.32 -12.30 1.79
CA HIS A 324 6.47 -10.88 1.45
C HIS A 324 5.61 -9.98 2.35
N ARG A 325 4.31 -10.31 2.47
CA ARG A 325 3.29 -9.67 3.33
C ARG A 325 2.87 -8.24 2.94
N ASP A 326 3.25 -7.79 1.75
CA ASP A 326 2.88 -6.46 1.24
C ASP A 326 2.78 -6.44 -0.28
N ILE A 327 2.09 -7.43 -0.85
CA ILE A 327 1.84 -7.48 -2.30
C ILE A 327 0.69 -6.53 -2.63
N LYS A 328 1.01 -5.47 -3.37
CA LYS A 328 0.10 -4.43 -3.84
C LYS A 328 0.71 -3.72 -5.06
N SER A 329 -0.11 -2.97 -5.78
CA SER A 329 0.35 -2.27 -6.99
C SER A 329 1.49 -1.27 -6.73
N ASP A 330 1.61 -0.70 -5.52
CA ASP A 330 2.69 0.25 -5.17
C ASP A 330 4.08 -0.42 -5.16
N ASN A 331 4.13 -1.73 -4.91
CA ASN A 331 5.36 -2.52 -4.77
C ASN A 331 5.70 -3.32 -6.05
N ILE A 332 4.94 -3.15 -7.13
CA ILE A 332 5.24 -3.71 -8.44
C ILE A 332 5.85 -2.62 -9.31
N LEU A 333 7.15 -2.69 -9.55
CA LEU A 333 7.88 -1.72 -10.36
C LEU A 333 8.02 -2.17 -11.82
N ILE A 334 8.04 -1.18 -12.72
CA ILE A 334 8.05 -1.39 -14.16
C ILE A 334 9.16 -0.54 -14.79
N ASN A 335 9.77 -1.02 -15.87
CA ASN A 335 10.74 -0.27 -16.66
C ASN A 335 10.33 -0.13 -18.14
N HIS A 336 11.07 0.66 -18.91
CA HIS A 336 10.80 0.96 -20.32
C HIS A 336 10.82 -0.26 -21.23
N LYS A 337 11.44 -1.37 -20.80
CA LYS A 337 11.46 -2.63 -21.54
C LYS A 337 10.19 -3.45 -21.29
N GLY A 338 9.34 -3.07 -20.35
CA GLY A 338 8.17 -3.85 -19.95
C GLY A 338 8.49 -4.94 -18.92
N GLU A 339 9.66 -4.90 -18.28
CA GLU A 339 9.97 -5.82 -17.18
C GLU A 339 9.14 -5.44 -15.95
N VAL A 340 8.54 -6.44 -15.30
CA VAL A 340 7.74 -6.31 -14.09
C VAL A 340 8.48 -6.96 -12.93
N LYS A 341 8.79 -6.19 -11.88
CA LYS A 341 9.59 -6.65 -10.75
C LYS A 341 8.96 -6.29 -9.41
N LEU A 342 8.99 -7.25 -8.50
CA LEU A 342 8.59 -7.09 -7.11
C LEU A 342 9.65 -6.32 -6.33
N ALA A 343 9.22 -5.32 -5.57
CA ALA A 343 10.02 -4.46 -4.72
C ALA A 343 9.50 -4.46 -3.28
N ASP A 344 10.26 -3.80 -2.40
CA ASP A 344 9.93 -3.52 -1.00
C ASP A 344 9.71 -4.75 -0.08
N PHE A 345 10.81 -5.20 0.53
CA PHE A 345 10.81 -6.31 1.50
C PHE A 345 10.75 -5.81 2.95
N GLY A 346 10.33 -4.56 3.19
CA GLY A 346 10.39 -3.88 4.50
C GLY A 346 9.61 -4.58 5.62
N VAL A 347 8.57 -5.34 5.26
CA VAL A 347 7.80 -6.17 6.19
C VAL A 347 7.91 -7.67 5.85
N SER A 348 8.89 -8.08 5.05
CA SER A 348 9.07 -9.50 4.74
C SER A 348 9.64 -10.30 5.91
N VAL A 349 9.41 -11.62 5.91
CA VAL A 349 9.87 -12.48 6.99
C VAL A 349 10.28 -13.87 6.52
N GLN A 350 11.26 -14.45 7.22
CA GLN A 350 11.71 -15.84 7.04
C GLN A 350 10.91 -16.78 7.96
N LEU A 351 10.34 -17.85 7.41
CA LEU A 351 9.80 -18.96 8.21
C LEU A 351 10.95 -19.90 8.58
N THR A 352 10.92 -20.43 9.80
CA THR A 352 11.95 -21.34 10.32
C THR A 352 11.39 -22.74 10.53
N LYS A 353 12.27 -23.74 10.68
CA LYS A 353 11.85 -25.13 10.98
C LYS A 353 11.11 -25.25 12.32
N SER A 354 11.39 -24.36 13.27
CA SER A 354 10.72 -24.30 14.58
C SER A 354 9.43 -23.49 14.56
N LYS A 355 9.26 -22.56 13.62
CA LYS A 355 8.08 -21.72 13.44
C LYS A 355 7.72 -21.61 11.95
N THR A 356 6.91 -22.56 11.49
CA THR A 356 6.48 -22.68 10.08
C THR A 356 5.29 -21.77 9.74
N LYS A 357 4.69 -21.09 10.72
CA LYS A 357 3.59 -20.14 10.55
C LYS A 357 3.83 -18.85 11.35
N ARG A 358 3.18 -17.75 10.94
CA ARG A 358 3.30 -16.43 11.56
C ARG A 358 1.96 -15.94 12.09
N ASN A 359 2.01 -15.08 13.11
CA ASN A 359 0.86 -14.45 13.78
C ASN A 359 0.99 -12.92 13.92
N THR A 360 2.05 -12.33 13.35
CA THR A 360 2.35 -10.88 13.44
C THR A 360 1.53 -10.08 12.44
N ILE A 361 1.08 -8.89 12.83
CA ILE A 361 0.17 -8.04 12.05
C ILE A 361 0.96 -6.97 11.26
N VAL A 362 1.01 -7.11 9.93
CA VAL A 362 1.65 -6.16 9.00
C VAL A 362 0.94 -6.19 7.64
N GLY A 363 1.13 -5.14 6.82
CA GLY A 363 0.60 -5.02 5.47
C GLY A 363 -0.45 -3.92 5.31
N THR A 364 -0.86 -3.64 4.07
CA THR A 364 -1.89 -2.63 3.78
C THR A 364 -3.30 -3.26 3.84
N PRO A 365 -4.23 -2.74 4.68
CA PRO A 365 -5.52 -3.38 5.03
C PRO A 365 -6.33 -4.00 3.90
N TYR A 366 -6.45 -3.31 2.76
CA TYR A 366 -7.29 -3.73 1.63
C TYR A 366 -6.75 -4.95 0.87
N TRP A 367 -5.46 -5.27 1.02
CA TRP A 367 -4.82 -6.43 0.38
C TRP A 367 -4.63 -7.60 1.34
N MET A 368 -5.02 -7.46 2.61
CA MET A 368 -4.75 -8.46 3.65
C MET A 368 -5.68 -9.67 3.54
N ALA A 369 -5.13 -10.87 3.73
CA ALA A 369 -5.89 -12.10 3.74
C ALA A 369 -6.76 -12.23 5.02
N PRO A 370 -7.96 -12.84 4.94
CA PRO A 370 -8.86 -12.95 6.09
C PRO A 370 -8.24 -13.62 7.31
N GLU A 371 -7.38 -14.61 7.14
CA GLU A 371 -6.69 -15.28 8.24
C GLU A 371 -5.68 -14.38 8.96
N VAL A 372 -5.05 -13.44 8.26
CA VAL A 372 -4.14 -12.44 8.87
C VAL A 372 -4.95 -11.47 9.73
N ILE A 373 -6.08 -10.98 9.19
CA ILE A 373 -7.01 -10.07 9.89
C ILE A 373 -7.59 -10.74 11.14
N LYS A 374 -7.91 -12.03 11.05
CA LYS A 374 -8.43 -12.83 12.17
C LYS A 374 -7.35 -13.23 13.20
N GLY A 375 -6.10 -12.79 13.02
CA GLY A 375 -4.99 -13.11 13.92
C GLY A 375 -4.64 -14.60 13.96
N LYS A 376 -4.98 -15.36 12.92
CA LYS A 376 -4.66 -16.79 12.83
C LYS A 376 -3.23 -16.98 12.34
N ASP A 377 -2.66 -18.14 12.64
CA ASP A 377 -1.40 -18.56 12.07
C ASP A 377 -1.49 -18.72 10.55
N TYR A 378 -0.60 -18.05 9.82
CA TYR A 378 -0.57 -18.01 8.36
C TYR A 378 0.80 -18.37 7.76
N ASP A 379 0.81 -18.73 6.47
CA ASP A 379 1.99 -19.08 5.68
C ASP A 379 2.06 -18.25 4.38
N CYS A 380 2.87 -18.69 3.41
CA CYS A 380 3.10 -18.00 2.13
C CYS A 380 1.84 -17.78 1.28
N VAL A 381 0.73 -18.51 1.48
CA VAL A 381 -0.47 -18.36 0.63
C VAL A 381 -1.22 -17.04 0.89
N VAL A 382 -0.85 -16.27 1.91
CA VAL A 382 -1.37 -14.90 2.11
C VAL A 382 -0.91 -13.97 0.99
N ASP A 383 0.30 -14.15 0.45
CA ASP A 383 0.79 -13.34 -0.68
C ASP A 383 -0.01 -13.64 -1.96
N VAL A 384 -0.54 -14.86 -2.10
CA VAL A 384 -1.42 -15.23 -3.22
C VAL A 384 -2.79 -14.56 -3.12
N TRP A 385 -3.33 -14.40 -1.90
CA TRP A 385 -4.53 -13.60 -1.70
C TRP A 385 -4.31 -12.16 -2.14
N SER A 386 -3.22 -11.56 -1.66
CA SER A 386 -2.85 -10.17 -2.01
C SER A 386 -2.61 -9.99 -3.51
N LEU A 387 -2.03 -10.99 -4.20
CA LEU A 387 -1.95 -11.03 -5.67
C LEU A 387 -3.33 -11.08 -6.33
N GLY A 388 -4.29 -11.82 -5.75
CA GLY A 388 -5.68 -11.83 -6.20
C GLY A 388 -6.35 -10.46 -6.07
N ILE A 389 -6.11 -9.75 -4.96
CA ILE A 389 -6.58 -8.38 -4.76
C ILE A 389 -5.95 -7.44 -5.78
N MET A 390 -4.65 -7.57 -6.05
CA MET A 390 -3.97 -6.77 -7.09
C MET A 390 -4.51 -7.06 -8.49
N CYS A 391 -4.94 -8.30 -8.79
CA CYS A 391 -5.66 -8.58 -10.04
C CYS A 391 -7.00 -7.87 -10.10
N ARG A 392 -7.77 -7.86 -8.99
CA ARG A 392 -9.02 -7.08 -8.89
C ARG A 392 -8.77 -5.59 -9.10
N GLU A 393 -7.69 -5.08 -8.53
CA GLU A 393 -7.24 -3.70 -8.69
C GLU A 393 -6.97 -3.36 -10.17
N MET A 394 -6.28 -4.23 -10.91
CA MET A 394 -6.07 -4.02 -12.36
C MET A 394 -7.36 -4.13 -13.19
N MET A 395 -8.36 -4.88 -12.71
CA MET A 395 -9.65 -5.05 -13.39
C MET A 395 -10.61 -3.90 -13.15
N GLU A 396 -10.61 -3.28 -11.97
CA GLU A 396 -11.60 -2.29 -11.56
C GLU A 396 -10.98 -0.89 -11.33
N GLY A 397 -9.65 -0.79 -11.39
CA GLY A 397 -8.87 0.43 -11.15
C GLY A 397 -8.52 0.68 -9.68
N TYR A 398 -9.14 -0.05 -8.76
CA TYR A 398 -8.96 0.06 -7.32
C TYR A 398 -9.21 -1.28 -6.62
N PRO A 399 -8.62 -1.55 -5.44
CA PRO A 399 -8.85 -2.79 -4.71
C PRO A 399 -10.29 -2.82 -4.17
N PRO A 400 -10.86 -4.01 -3.91
CA PRO A 400 -12.16 -4.11 -3.28
C PRO A 400 -12.24 -3.36 -1.94
N TYR A 401 -13.42 -2.80 -1.65
CA TYR A 401 -13.70 -2.05 -0.41
C TYR A 401 -12.85 -0.79 -0.20
N MET A 402 -12.13 -0.31 -1.22
CA MET A 402 -11.33 0.92 -1.13
C MET A 402 -12.15 2.14 -0.66
N GLU A 403 -13.45 2.16 -0.97
CA GLU A 403 -14.38 3.23 -0.58
C GLU A 403 -14.77 3.19 0.90
N ASP A 404 -14.57 2.04 1.57
CA ASP A 404 -14.89 1.87 2.98
C ASP A 404 -13.68 2.23 3.87
N PRO A 405 -13.92 2.81 5.06
CA PRO A 405 -12.87 3.02 6.05
C PRO A 405 -12.14 1.71 6.38
N PRO A 406 -10.83 1.74 6.71
CA PRO A 406 -10.03 0.51 6.89
C PRO A 406 -10.64 -0.51 7.84
N LEU A 407 -11.13 -0.09 9.01
CA LEU A 407 -11.76 -0.99 9.99
C LEU A 407 -13.00 -1.70 9.42
N ARG A 408 -13.80 -1.00 8.61
CA ARG A 408 -14.98 -1.57 7.95
C ARG A 408 -14.60 -2.52 6.82
N ALA A 409 -13.62 -2.16 6.01
CA ALA A 409 -13.10 -3.04 4.96
C ALA A 409 -12.53 -4.33 5.55
N LEU A 410 -11.72 -4.24 6.61
CA LEU A 410 -11.18 -5.41 7.34
C LEU A 410 -12.30 -6.31 7.87
N PHE A 411 -13.35 -5.71 8.44
CA PHE A 411 -14.52 -6.45 8.90
C PHE A 411 -15.24 -7.17 7.75
N GLN A 412 -15.48 -6.50 6.63
CA GLN A 412 -16.13 -7.11 5.46
C GLN A 412 -15.27 -8.21 4.83
N ILE A 413 -13.96 -8.02 4.69
CA ILE A 413 -13.03 -9.04 4.19
C ILE A 413 -13.08 -10.29 5.09
N SER A 414 -13.10 -10.08 6.41
CA SER A 414 -13.10 -11.18 7.38
C SER A 414 -14.43 -11.95 7.44
N THR A 415 -15.55 -11.32 7.08
CA THR A 415 -16.92 -11.89 7.23
C THR A 415 -17.52 -12.34 5.90
N LYS A 416 -17.36 -11.54 4.84
CA LYS A 416 -17.98 -11.71 3.53
C LYS A 416 -17.00 -12.10 2.43
N GLY A 417 -15.69 -11.98 2.68
CA GLY A 417 -14.67 -12.14 1.64
C GLY A 417 -14.61 -10.91 0.74
N VAL A 418 -14.42 -11.10 -0.57
CA VAL A 418 -14.43 -10.01 -1.57
C VAL A 418 -15.80 -9.87 -2.24
N PRO A 419 -16.23 -8.66 -2.63
CA PRO A 419 -17.50 -8.47 -3.29
C PRO A 419 -17.41 -8.96 -4.75
N PRO A 420 -18.54 -9.25 -5.41
CA PRO A 420 -18.57 -9.54 -6.85
C PRO A 420 -17.95 -8.40 -7.67
N ILE A 421 -17.46 -8.73 -8.86
CA ILE A 421 -16.95 -7.72 -9.81
C ILE A 421 -18.13 -6.91 -10.34
N THR A 422 -17.94 -5.59 -10.42
CA THR A 422 -18.99 -4.62 -10.75
C THR A 422 -18.90 -4.10 -12.18
N GLY A 423 -17.75 -4.25 -12.83
CA GLY A 423 -17.49 -3.73 -14.18
C GLY A 423 -16.63 -4.63 -15.05
N GLY A 424 -16.79 -4.47 -16.37
CA GLY A 424 -16.02 -5.20 -17.39
C GLY A 424 -16.62 -6.56 -17.78
N ASN A 425 -16.28 -7.02 -18.98
CA ASN A 425 -16.62 -8.35 -19.48
C ASN A 425 -15.38 -9.24 -19.46
N TRP A 426 -15.14 -9.89 -18.32
CA TRP A 426 -13.95 -10.71 -18.07
C TRP A 426 -14.16 -12.16 -18.47
N THR A 427 -13.13 -12.82 -19.00
CA THR A 427 -13.29 -14.22 -19.38
C THR A 427 -13.39 -15.14 -18.15
N PRO A 428 -14.05 -16.31 -18.28
CA PRO A 428 -14.03 -17.31 -17.22
C PRO A 428 -12.61 -17.74 -16.82
N VAL A 429 -11.63 -17.65 -17.72
CA VAL A 429 -10.24 -18.04 -17.43
C VAL A 429 -9.61 -17.10 -16.41
N LEU A 430 -9.71 -15.79 -16.62
CA LEU A 430 -9.27 -14.78 -15.65
C LEU A 430 -10.03 -14.91 -14.33
N LEU A 431 -11.37 -15.00 -14.39
CA LEU A 431 -12.21 -15.07 -13.19
C LEU A 431 -11.88 -16.31 -12.34
N ASN A 432 -11.66 -17.47 -12.96
CA ASN A 432 -11.29 -18.69 -12.25
C ASN A 432 -9.94 -18.56 -11.53
N TYR A 433 -8.94 -17.93 -12.16
CA TYR A 433 -7.66 -17.66 -11.50
C TYR A 433 -7.83 -16.71 -10.31
N VAL A 434 -8.48 -15.55 -10.52
CA VAL A 434 -8.68 -14.55 -9.46
C VAL A 434 -9.47 -15.13 -8.28
N ASN A 435 -10.54 -15.88 -8.54
CA ASN A 435 -11.33 -16.54 -7.50
C ASN A 435 -10.53 -17.63 -6.76
N GLY A 436 -9.64 -18.35 -7.47
CA GLY A 436 -8.74 -19.31 -6.85
C GLY A 436 -7.72 -18.65 -5.90
N CYS A 437 -7.22 -17.46 -6.24
CA CYS A 437 -6.38 -16.65 -5.36
C CYS A 437 -7.17 -16.09 -4.17
N LEU A 438 -8.44 -15.73 -4.37
CA LEU A 438 -9.32 -15.10 -3.36
C LEU A 438 -10.16 -16.12 -2.58
N SER A 439 -9.73 -17.38 -2.53
CA SER A 439 -10.35 -18.37 -1.66
C SER A 439 -10.12 -18.00 -0.18
N VAL A 440 -11.22 -17.84 0.56
CA VAL A 440 -11.20 -17.48 1.99
C VAL A 440 -10.59 -18.61 2.82
N ASN A 441 -10.75 -19.88 2.41
CA ASN A 441 -10.05 -20.99 3.04
C ASN A 441 -8.63 -21.10 2.45
N PRO A 442 -7.57 -20.88 3.25
CA PRO A 442 -6.18 -20.93 2.77
C PRO A 442 -5.80 -22.27 2.15
N GLU A 443 -6.37 -23.38 2.63
CA GLU A 443 -6.10 -24.73 2.11
C GLU A 443 -6.68 -24.97 0.71
N GLN A 444 -7.70 -24.20 0.33
CA GLN A 444 -8.31 -24.25 -1.01
C GLN A 444 -7.79 -23.14 -1.92
N ARG A 445 -6.91 -22.27 -1.40
CA ARG A 445 -6.31 -21.18 -2.16
C ARG A 445 -5.25 -21.72 -3.09
N LEU A 446 -5.14 -21.12 -4.28
CA LEU A 446 -4.04 -21.41 -5.18
C LEU A 446 -2.69 -21.16 -4.48
N THR A 447 -1.67 -21.91 -4.92
CA THR A 447 -0.29 -21.71 -4.51
C THR A 447 0.50 -21.15 -5.69
N THR A 448 1.62 -20.48 -5.43
CA THR A 448 2.47 -19.93 -6.49
C THR A 448 3.01 -21.01 -7.43
N GLU A 449 3.33 -22.19 -6.89
CA GLU A 449 3.76 -23.36 -7.67
C GLU A 449 2.60 -23.97 -8.47
N GLY A 450 1.40 -24.07 -7.87
CA GLY A 450 0.21 -24.57 -8.56
C GLY A 450 -0.28 -23.66 -9.69
N SER A 451 0.04 -22.36 -9.61
CA SER A 451 -0.38 -21.36 -10.59
C SER A 451 0.48 -21.31 -11.85
N VAL A 452 1.69 -21.87 -11.87
CA VAL A 452 2.64 -21.76 -13.01
C VAL A 452 2.01 -22.18 -14.34
N ASN A 453 1.23 -23.27 -14.32
CA ASN A 453 0.58 -23.82 -15.51
C ASN A 453 -0.88 -23.35 -15.67
N ASN A 454 -1.29 -22.31 -14.95
CA ASN A 454 -2.66 -21.82 -15.03
C ASN A 454 -2.97 -21.30 -16.46
N PRO A 455 -4.11 -21.67 -17.07
CA PRO A 455 -4.47 -21.21 -18.42
C PRO A 455 -4.50 -19.69 -18.57
N PHE A 456 -4.73 -18.95 -17.48
CA PHE A 456 -4.69 -17.49 -17.47
C PHE A 456 -3.30 -16.94 -17.82
N PHE A 457 -2.22 -17.54 -17.30
CA PHE A 457 -0.85 -17.10 -17.60
C PHE A 457 -0.44 -17.34 -19.05
N GLN A 458 -1.09 -18.27 -19.74
CA GLN A 458 -0.90 -18.49 -21.19
C GLN A 458 -1.52 -17.38 -22.04
N LYS A 459 -2.38 -16.54 -21.46
CA LYS A 459 -2.96 -15.36 -22.13
C LYS A 459 -2.10 -14.11 -22.00
N ALA A 460 -1.01 -14.17 -21.23
CA ALA A 460 -0.10 -13.05 -21.04
C ALA A 460 0.45 -12.55 -22.38
N CYS A 461 0.44 -11.24 -22.58
CA CYS A 461 1.12 -10.61 -23.71
C CYS A 461 2.66 -10.78 -23.60
N THR A 462 3.37 -10.38 -24.64
CA THR A 462 4.84 -10.34 -24.60
C THR A 462 5.33 -9.14 -23.80
N GLU A 463 6.58 -9.21 -23.34
CA GLU A 463 7.26 -8.10 -22.67
C GLU A 463 7.23 -6.81 -23.52
N GLU A 464 7.51 -6.93 -24.82
CA GLU A 464 7.45 -5.81 -25.79
C GLU A 464 6.05 -5.20 -25.89
N MET A 465 5.00 -6.03 -25.97
CA MET A 465 3.62 -5.53 -26.01
C MET A 465 3.22 -4.82 -24.71
N PHE A 466 3.74 -5.28 -23.57
CA PHE A 466 3.52 -4.60 -22.29
C PHE A 466 4.28 -3.27 -22.23
N ALA A 467 5.51 -3.22 -22.74
CA ALA A 467 6.29 -1.98 -22.86
C ALA A 467 5.58 -0.92 -23.72
N ASP A 468 5.00 -1.33 -24.85
CA ASP A 468 4.20 -0.45 -25.72
C ASP A 468 2.98 0.10 -24.99
N PHE A 469 2.30 -0.73 -24.22
CA PHE A 469 1.18 -0.32 -23.38
C PHE A 469 1.59 0.73 -22.35
N VAL A 470 2.66 0.47 -21.59
CA VAL A 470 3.20 1.41 -20.59
C VAL A 470 3.54 2.74 -21.26
N THR A 471 4.23 2.70 -22.41
CA THR A 471 4.58 3.90 -23.19
C THR A 471 3.34 4.69 -23.64
N SER A 472 2.24 3.99 -23.98
CA SER A 472 0.98 4.64 -24.35
C SER A 472 0.35 5.40 -23.18
N VAL A 473 0.41 4.83 -21.97
CA VAL A 473 -0.08 5.47 -20.73
C VAL A 473 0.76 6.71 -20.42
N GLU A 474 2.08 6.63 -20.56
CA GLU A 474 2.96 7.78 -20.37
C GLU A 474 2.69 8.92 -21.35
N LYS A 475 2.45 8.60 -22.62
CA LYS A 475 2.09 9.61 -23.64
C LYS A 475 0.80 10.32 -23.26
N LEU A 476 -0.20 9.59 -22.75
CA LEU A 476 -1.44 10.19 -22.26
C LEU A 476 -1.21 11.04 -21.01
N ALA A 477 -0.37 10.58 -20.09
CA ALA A 477 0.03 11.34 -18.92
C ALA A 477 0.72 12.67 -19.28
N LEU A 478 1.50 12.70 -20.37
CA LEU A 478 2.13 13.91 -20.90
C LEU A 478 1.15 14.82 -21.66
N GLN A 479 0.15 14.27 -22.32
CA GLN A 479 -0.86 15.05 -23.06
C GLN A 479 -1.81 15.81 -22.13
N GLN A 480 -2.20 15.23 -20.99
CA GLN A 480 -3.02 15.89 -19.97
C GLN A 480 -2.30 17.05 -19.25
N GLN A 481 -1.05 17.34 -19.62
CA GLN A 481 -0.26 18.46 -19.08
C GLN A 481 -0.28 19.69 -19.98
N LYS A 482 -0.80 19.58 -21.21
CA LYS A 482 -0.97 20.68 -22.15
C LYS A 482 -2.42 21.14 -22.14
#